data_AF-A0A4Q5WWV2-F1
#
_entry.id   AF-A0A4Q5WWV2-F1
#
_cell.length_a   1.000
_cell.length_b   1.000
_cell.length_c   1.000
_cell.angle_alpha   90.00
_cell.angle_beta   90.00
_cell.angle_gamma   90.00
#
_symmetry.space_group_name_H-M   'P 1'
#
loop_
_entity.id
_entity.type
_entity.pdbx_description
1 polymer ?
#
loop_
_entity_poly.entity_id
_entity_poly.type
_entity_poly.pdbx_seq_one_letter_code
_entity_poly.pdbx_strand_id
1 'polypeptide(L)'
;MAAGAENVLLKLRVLAPPKGVAHSLQGKDGEIVDARVSTGRTLTFEILARLEEGKTGWRFLSDFVRTEGKTRRFVYVGIGKHAGQPHTHWDRRAKVDLPEVTPAMIQQALAGKLVLDGSYAGTDARGEPACATVKVEWVMKEAAR
;
A
#
# COMPACT_ATOMS: atom_id res chain seq x y z
N MET A 1 16.44 4.93 23.09
CA MET A 1 15.18 4.16 22.89
C MET A 1 14.43 4.81 21.74
N ALA A 2 14.50 4.24 20.53
CA ALA A 2 13.77 4.77 19.39
C ALA A 2 12.39 4.08 19.34
N ALA A 3 11.46 4.59 20.13
CA ALA A 3 10.04 4.29 19.95
C ALA A 3 9.60 4.98 18.65
N GLY A 4 9.76 4.28 17.53
CA GLY A 4 9.19 4.72 16.26
C GLY A 4 7.68 4.52 16.33
N ALA A 5 6.96 5.49 16.90
CA ALA A 5 5.51 5.50 16.88
C ALA A 5 5.04 5.44 15.42
N GLU A 6 4.05 4.60 15.14
CA GLU A 6 3.37 4.52 13.85
C GLU A 6 2.68 5.87 13.58
N ASN A 7 3.43 6.80 13.01
CA ASN A 7 3.04 8.20 12.86
C ASN A 7 2.49 8.52 11.46
N VAL A 8 2.33 7.49 10.62
CA VAL A 8 1.79 7.61 9.27
C VAL A 8 0.71 6.56 9.04
N LEU A 9 -0.45 7.00 8.58
CA LEU A 9 -1.50 6.11 8.07
C LEU A 9 -1.54 6.19 6.55
N LEU A 10 -1.24 5.07 5.87
CA LEU A 10 -1.40 4.95 4.43
C LEU A 10 -2.75 4.28 4.13
N LYS A 11 -3.66 5.02 3.50
CA LYS A 11 -4.94 4.50 3.02
C LYS A 11 -4.80 4.19 1.54
N LEU A 12 -4.71 2.90 1.22
CA LEU A 12 -4.54 2.42 -0.14
C LEU A 12 -5.88 1.96 -0.73
N ARG A 13 -6.36 2.66 -1.76
CA ARG A 13 -7.61 2.37 -2.46
C ARG A 13 -7.35 1.69 -3.80
N VAL A 14 -7.90 0.50 -3.96
CA VAL A 14 -7.94 -0.25 -5.21
C VAL A 14 -9.27 0.05 -5.88
N LEU A 15 -9.27 0.83 -6.95
CA LEU A 15 -10.48 1.31 -7.62
C LEU A 15 -11.06 0.23 -8.53
N ALA A 16 -12.33 -0.14 -8.30
CA ALA A 16 -13.08 -1.11 -9.10
C ALA A 16 -12.29 -2.37 -9.54
N PRO A 17 -11.69 -3.14 -8.61
CA PRO A 17 -11.02 -4.40 -8.95
C PRO A 17 -12.02 -5.42 -9.49
N PRO A 18 -11.62 -6.37 -10.36
CA PRO A 18 -12.55 -7.33 -10.96
C PRO A 18 -13.33 -8.13 -9.92
N LYS A 19 -14.64 -8.26 -10.12
CA LYS A 19 -15.54 -8.95 -9.18
C LYS A 19 -15.14 -10.41 -9.02
N GLY A 20 -15.17 -10.91 -7.79
CA GLY A 20 -14.85 -12.30 -7.46
C GLY A 20 -13.35 -12.58 -7.33
N VAL A 21 -12.49 -11.57 -7.47
CA VAL A 21 -11.04 -11.71 -7.30
C VAL A 21 -10.62 -11.23 -5.90
N ALA A 22 -9.96 -12.11 -5.16
CA ALA A 22 -9.39 -11.78 -3.85
C ALA A 22 -8.19 -10.84 -3.97
N HIS A 23 -8.14 -9.85 -3.08
CA HIS A 23 -7.02 -8.92 -2.90
C HIS A 23 -6.63 -8.90 -1.43
N SER A 24 -5.34 -8.83 -1.12
CA SER A 24 -4.85 -8.75 0.26
C SER A 24 -3.61 -7.88 0.35
N LEU A 25 -3.33 -7.33 1.52
CA LEU A 25 -1.98 -6.86 1.82
C LEU A 25 -1.06 -8.07 2.00
N GLN A 26 0.20 -7.91 1.61
CA GLN A 26 1.23 -8.90 1.86
C GLN A 26 2.19 -8.40 2.93
N GLY A 27 2.18 -9.05 4.09
CA GLY A 27 3.09 -8.75 5.19
C GLY A 27 4.48 -9.33 4.95
N LYS A 28 5.41 -9.14 5.89
CA LYS A 28 6.88 -9.26 5.67
C LYS A 28 7.29 -10.60 5.06
N ASP A 29 6.73 -11.69 5.58
CA ASP A 29 7.10 -13.06 5.21
C ASP A 29 6.17 -13.67 4.16
N GLY A 30 5.42 -12.83 3.43
CA GLY A 30 4.47 -13.28 2.42
C GLY A 30 3.10 -13.64 2.97
N GLU A 31 2.88 -13.41 4.27
CA GLU A 31 1.59 -13.56 4.95
C GLU A 31 0.48 -12.75 4.27
N ILE A 32 -0.70 -13.34 4.26
CA ILE A 32 -1.90 -12.78 3.65
C ILE A 32 -2.65 -12.02 4.73
N VAL A 33 -2.65 -10.69 4.63
CA VAL A 33 -3.30 -9.81 5.62
C VAL A 33 -4.48 -9.09 4.97
N ASP A 34 -5.58 -9.03 5.71
CA ASP A 34 -6.78 -8.30 5.29
C ASP A 34 -7.28 -8.76 3.90
N ALA A 35 -7.35 -10.07 3.66
CA ALA A 35 -7.83 -10.61 2.40
C ALA A 35 -9.32 -10.31 2.19
N ARG A 36 -9.63 -9.72 1.04
CA ARG A 36 -10.98 -9.30 0.67
C ARG A 36 -11.29 -9.71 -0.76
N VAL A 37 -12.43 -10.35 -0.96
CA VAL A 37 -12.94 -10.66 -2.29
C VAL A 37 -13.61 -9.41 -2.86
N SER A 38 -13.14 -8.95 -4.02
CA SER A 38 -13.72 -7.79 -4.69
C SER A 38 -15.18 -8.04 -5.07
N THR A 39 -16.02 -7.05 -4.80
CA THR A 39 -17.41 -7.00 -5.29
C THR A 39 -17.57 -6.16 -6.56
N GLY A 40 -16.46 -5.73 -7.18
CA GLY A 40 -16.45 -4.71 -8.24
C GLY A 40 -16.42 -3.27 -7.72
N ARG A 41 -16.35 -3.09 -6.39
CA ARG A 41 -16.30 -1.79 -5.70
C ARG A 41 -14.91 -1.55 -5.14
N THR A 42 -14.60 -0.27 -4.88
CA THR A 42 -13.31 0.13 -4.32
C THR A 42 -13.00 -0.62 -3.03
N LEU A 43 -11.82 -1.24 -2.97
CA LEU A 43 -11.27 -1.83 -1.75
C LEU A 43 -10.33 -0.82 -1.11
N THR A 44 -10.39 -0.66 0.21
CA THR A 44 -9.48 0.24 0.94
C THR A 44 -8.69 -0.56 1.97
N PHE A 45 -7.37 -0.51 1.87
CA PHE A 45 -6.45 -1.09 2.83
C PHE A 45 -5.83 0.01 3.67
N GLU A 46 -5.71 -0.22 4.97
CA GLU A 46 -5.08 0.72 5.90
C GLU A 46 -3.77 0.11 6.37
N ILE A 47 -2.68 0.84 6.14
CA ILE A 47 -1.32 0.39 6.47
C ILE A 47 -0.74 1.39 7.45
N LEU A 48 -0.48 0.93 8.67
CA LEU A 48 0.28 1.68 9.64
C LEU A 48 1.75 1.64 9.25
N ALA A 49 2.31 2.82 9.08
CA ALA A 49 3.70 3.02 8.75
C ALA A 49 4.30 4.08 9.67
N ARG A 50 5.63 4.13 9.67
CA ARG A 50 6.37 5.21 10.31
C ARG A 50 7.30 5.87 9.33
N LEU A 51 7.46 7.18 9.48
CA LEU A 51 8.43 7.96 8.76
C LEU A 51 9.65 8.18 9.66
N GLU A 52 10.81 7.72 9.21
CA GLU A 52 12.05 7.76 9.99
C GLU A 52 13.18 8.39 9.17
N GLU A 53 14.01 9.21 9.82
CA GLU A 53 15.23 9.74 9.22
C GLU A 53 16.31 8.65 9.14
N GLY A 54 16.77 8.35 7.91
CA GLY A 54 17.86 7.43 7.65
C GLY A 54 19.13 8.14 7.19
N LYS A 55 20.20 7.36 7.00
CA LYS A 55 21.53 7.87 6.57
C LYS A 55 21.52 8.60 5.22
N THR A 56 20.54 8.32 4.36
CA THR A 56 20.41 8.89 3.01
C THR A 56 19.16 9.75 2.86
N GLY A 57 18.53 10.13 3.98
CA GLY A 57 17.25 10.85 4.02
C GLY A 57 16.11 10.05 4.65
N TRP A 58 14.93 10.66 4.67
CA TRP A 58 13.73 10.12 5.29
C TRP A 58 13.14 8.95 4.51
N ARG A 59 12.58 7.97 5.21
CA ARG A 59 12.04 6.73 4.62
C ARG A 59 10.79 6.25 5.35
N PHE A 60 9.90 5.61 4.59
CA PHE A 60 8.79 4.84 5.15
C PHE A 60 9.26 3.47 5.62
N LEU A 61 8.78 3.07 6.79
CA LEU A 61 9.00 1.75 7.38
C LEU A 61 7.66 1.19 7.89
N SER A 62 7.42 -0.08 7.60
CA SER A 62 6.26 -0.87 8.06
C SER A 62 6.54 -2.33 7.70
N ASP A 63 5.88 -3.29 8.35
CA ASP A 63 5.99 -4.71 8.00
C ASP A 63 5.44 -5.01 6.59
N PHE A 64 4.60 -4.13 6.06
CA PHE A 64 4.06 -4.19 4.71
C PHE A 64 4.94 -3.50 3.66
N VAL A 65 5.88 -2.66 4.09
CA VAL A 65 6.72 -1.87 3.18
C VAL A 65 7.95 -2.66 2.76
N ARG A 66 8.21 -2.69 1.46
CA ARG A 66 9.38 -3.28 0.83
C ARG A 66 10.31 -2.20 0.29
N THR A 67 11.56 -2.58 0.16
CA THR A 67 12.64 -1.73 -0.33
C THR A 67 13.25 -2.38 -1.57
N GLU A 68 13.36 -1.63 -2.65
CA GLU A 68 14.11 -2.04 -3.85
C GLU A 68 15.19 -0.98 -4.11
N GLY A 69 16.45 -1.38 -4.05
CA GLY A 69 17.57 -0.44 -4.10
C GLY A 69 17.65 0.50 -2.89
N LYS A 70 18.20 1.70 -3.09
CA LYS A 70 18.48 2.64 -1.99
C LYS A 70 17.23 3.42 -1.54
N THR A 71 16.41 3.87 -2.49
CA THR A 71 15.34 4.85 -2.25
C THR A 71 13.93 4.34 -2.51
N ARG A 72 13.72 3.40 -3.45
CA ARG A 72 12.37 2.94 -3.81
C ARG A 72 11.72 2.18 -2.65
N ARG A 73 10.51 2.58 -2.30
CA ARG A 73 9.67 1.93 -1.29
C ARG A 73 8.32 1.60 -1.92
N PHE A 74 7.79 0.43 -1.63
CA PHE A 74 6.53 -0.01 -2.20
C PHE A 74 5.84 -1.04 -1.29
N VAL A 75 4.55 -1.26 -1.50
CA VAL A 75 3.75 -2.28 -0.81
C VAL A 75 3.26 -3.28 -1.83
N TYR A 76 3.12 -4.54 -1.42
CA TYR A 76 2.52 -5.58 -2.24
C TYR A 76 1.04 -5.74 -1.91
N VAL A 77 0.20 -5.70 -2.95
CA VAL A 77 -1.17 -6.21 -2.92
C VAL A 77 -1.18 -7.57 -3.62
N GLY A 78 -1.42 -8.63 -2.86
CA GLY A 78 -1.64 -9.97 -3.38
C GLY A 78 -2.96 -10.05 -4.13
N ILE A 79 -3.01 -10.82 -5.21
CA ILE A 79 -4.21 -11.01 -6.03
C ILE A 79 -4.41 -12.51 -6.29
N GLY A 80 -5.64 -12.97 -6.10
CA GLY A 80 -6.02 -14.36 -6.36
C GLY A 80 -5.33 -15.33 -5.40
N LYS A 81 -4.50 -16.25 -5.92
CA LYS A 81 -3.75 -17.21 -5.09
C LYS A 81 -2.88 -16.53 -4.03
N HIS A 82 -2.23 -15.41 -4.39
CA HIS A 82 -1.45 -14.59 -3.47
C HIS A 82 -2.29 -13.85 -2.42
N ALA A 83 -3.62 -13.83 -2.56
CA ALA A 83 -4.58 -13.31 -1.58
C ALA A 83 -5.40 -14.42 -0.90
N GLY A 84 -5.01 -15.69 -1.04
CA GLY A 84 -5.63 -16.81 -0.33
C GLY A 84 -6.81 -17.42 -1.09
N GLN A 85 -6.92 -17.18 -2.40
CA GLN A 85 -7.94 -17.78 -3.26
C GLN A 85 -7.32 -18.88 -4.13
N PRO A 86 -7.14 -20.12 -3.64
CA PRO A 86 -6.40 -21.17 -4.34
C PRO A 86 -7.07 -21.64 -5.64
N HIS A 87 -8.40 -21.56 -5.72
CA HIS A 87 -9.20 -22.05 -6.86
C HIS A 87 -9.27 -21.08 -8.05
N THR A 88 -8.52 -19.97 -8.02
CA THR A 88 -8.48 -19.00 -9.12
C THR A 88 -7.27 -19.22 -10.02
N HIS A 89 -7.39 -18.83 -11.29
CA HIS A 89 -6.26 -18.80 -12.22
C HIS A 89 -5.38 -17.56 -12.00
N TRP A 90 -5.86 -16.56 -11.25
CA TRP A 90 -5.09 -15.37 -10.92
C TRP A 90 -4.00 -15.68 -9.90
N ASP A 91 -2.74 -15.54 -10.33
CA ASP A 91 -1.56 -15.69 -9.48
C ASP A 91 -0.64 -14.48 -9.68
N ARG A 92 -1.08 -13.32 -9.17
CA ARG A 92 -0.46 -12.02 -9.46
C ARG A 92 -0.27 -11.20 -8.19
N ARG A 93 0.62 -10.22 -8.27
CA ARG A 93 0.86 -9.20 -7.24
C ARG A 93 0.97 -7.83 -7.89
N ALA A 94 0.43 -6.81 -7.24
CA ALA A 94 0.64 -5.42 -7.60
C ALA A 94 1.68 -4.79 -6.67
N LYS A 95 2.72 -4.18 -7.24
CA LYS A 95 3.65 -3.29 -6.54
C LYS A 95 3.05 -1.89 -6.56
N VAL A 96 2.71 -1.39 -5.37
CA VAL A 96 2.22 -0.03 -5.16
C VAL A 96 3.37 0.80 -4.63
N ASP A 97 3.95 1.64 -5.49
CA ASP A 97 5.05 2.51 -5.08
C ASP A 97 4.58 3.56 -4.08
N LEU A 98 5.33 3.75 -3.00
CA LEU A 98 5.11 4.85 -2.06
C LEU A 98 5.66 6.14 -2.68
N PRO A 99 5.07 7.30 -2.35
CA PRO A 99 5.55 8.56 -2.87
C PRO A 99 6.92 8.89 -2.27
N GLU A 100 7.68 9.74 -2.96
CA GLU A 100 8.89 10.30 -2.37
C GLU A 100 8.53 11.14 -1.15
N VAL A 101 9.39 11.10 -0.13
CA VAL A 101 9.14 11.81 1.12
C VAL A 101 9.43 13.29 0.93
N THR A 102 8.40 14.12 1.11
CA THR A 102 8.53 15.59 1.02
C THR A 102 8.68 16.22 2.41
N PRO A 103 9.25 17.44 2.52
CA PRO A 103 9.32 18.18 3.78
C PRO A 103 7.96 18.36 4.48
N ALA A 104 6.89 18.58 3.71
CA ALA A 104 5.53 18.71 4.26
C ALA A 104 5.05 17.42 4.94
N MET A 105 5.34 16.26 4.32
CA MET A 105 5.02 14.96 4.91
C MET A 105 5.81 14.73 6.19
N ILE A 106 7.09 15.12 6.23
CA ILE A 106 7.92 15.03 7.44
C ILE A 106 7.31 15.84 8.58
N GLN A 107 6.91 17.09 8.33
CA GLN A 107 6.28 17.93 9.35
C GLN A 107 4.97 17.32 9.88
N GLN A 108 4.12 16.80 9.00
CA GLN A 108 2.87 16.15 9.39
C GLN A 108 3.09 14.84 10.15
N ALA A 109 4.11 14.06 9.77
CA ALA A 109 4.46 12.81 10.44
C ALA A 109 5.03 13.08 11.84
N LEU A 110 5.87 14.11 11.99
CA LEU A 110 6.36 14.56 13.29
C LEU A 110 5.24 15.08 14.19
N ALA A 111 4.19 15.67 13.62
CA ALA A 111 2.98 16.06 14.33
C ALA A 111 2.02 14.89 14.62
N GLY A 112 2.32 13.67 14.15
CA GLY A 112 1.47 12.48 14.32
C GLY A 112 0.15 12.53 13.53
N LYS A 113 0.10 13.32 12.46
CA LYS A 113 -1.13 13.61 11.69
C LYS A 113 -1.04 13.24 10.22
N LEU A 114 0.05 12.60 9.80
CA LEU A 114 0.25 12.27 8.39
C LEU A 114 -0.69 11.13 7.97
N VAL A 115 -1.66 11.46 7.12
CA VAL A 115 -2.45 10.48 6.40
C VAL A 115 -2.15 10.64 4.91
N LEU A 116 -1.76 9.55 4.26
CA LEU A 116 -1.60 9.52 2.81
C LEU A 116 -2.69 8.65 2.23
N ASP A 117 -3.50 9.24 1.36
CA ASP A 117 -4.54 8.53 0.64
C ASP A 117 -4.06 8.26 -0.79
N GLY A 118 -3.75 6.99 -1.07
CA GLY A 118 -3.28 6.51 -2.36
C GLY A 118 -4.39 5.78 -3.09
N SER A 119 -4.58 6.06 -4.38
CA SER A 119 -5.50 5.27 -5.21
C SER A 119 -4.87 4.82 -6.52
N TYR A 120 -5.20 3.60 -6.95
CA TYR A 120 -4.82 3.07 -8.26
C TYR A 120 -5.97 2.27 -8.88
N ALA A 121 -5.98 2.17 -10.21
CA ALA A 121 -6.95 1.35 -10.95
C ALA A 121 -6.71 -0.14 -10.66
N GLY A 122 -7.71 -0.81 -10.07
CA GLY A 122 -7.65 -2.25 -9.76
C GLY A 122 -7.84 -3.15 -10.97
N THR A 123 -8.24 -2.57 -12.11
CA THR A 123 -8.48 -3.25 -13.37
C THR A 123 -7.61 -2.63 -14.45
N ASP A 124 -6.97 -3.48 -15.27
CA ASP A 124 -6.17 -3.05 -16.41
C ASP A 124 -7.02 -2.76 -17.66
N ALA A 125 -6.38 -2.34 -18.75
CA ALA A 125 -7.08 -2.03 -20.01
C ALA A 125 -7.79 -3.25 -20.65
N ARG A 126 -7.48 -4.47 -20.21
CA ARG A 126 -8.06 -5.73 -20.70
C ARG A 126 -9.18 -6.25 -19.79
N GLY A 127 -9.49 -5.57 -18.68
CA GLY A 127 -10.47 -6.04 -17.70
C GLY A 127 -9.90 -7.04 -16.70
N GLU A 128 -8.58 -7.27 -16.69
CA GLU A 128 -7.90 -8.16 -15.75
C GLU A 128 -7.47 -7.39 -14.49
N PRO A 129 -7.17 -8.09 -13.39
CA PRO A 129 -6.63 -7.43 -12.20
C PRO A 129 -5.31 -6.72 -12.50
N ALA A 130 -5.21 -5.44 -12.14
CA ALA A 130 -4.01 -4.65 -12.32
C ALA A 130 -2.84 -5.25 -11.54
N CYS A 131 -1.75 -5.57 -12.23
CA CYS A 131 -0.60 -6.30 -11.68
C CYS A 131 0.74 -5.64 -12.03
N ALA A 132 1.83 -6.21 -11.48
CA ALA A 132 3.21 -5.77 -11.67
C ALA A 132 3.54 -4.46 -10.96
N THR A 133 3.53 -3.32 -11.65
CA THR A 133 3.74 -1.99 -11.03
C THR A 133 2.56 -1.12 -11.38
N VAL A 134 1.83 -0.67 -10.37
CA VAL A 134 0.63 0.16 -10.57
C VAL A 134 0.96 1.61 -10.34
N LYS A 135 0.44 2.48 -11.21
CA LYS A 135 0.51 3.92 -11.01
C LYS A 135 -0.49 4.29 -9.92
N VAL A 136 0.03 4.79 -8.80
CA VAL A 136 -0.76 5.22 -7.65
C VAL A 136 -0.62 6.72 -7.51
N GLU A 137 -1.76 7.37 -7.29
CA GLU A 137 -1.83 8.79 -6.99
C GLU A 137 -1.99 8.94 -5.48
N TRP A 138 -0.96 9.49 -4.82
CA TRP A 138 -0.96 9.75 -3.39
C TRP A 138 -1.34 11.20 -3.11
N VAL A 139 -2.34 11.37 -2.25
CA VAL A 139 -2.82 12.67 -1.78
C VAL A 139 -2.65 12.73 -0.27
N MET A 140 -1.94 13.76 0.20
CA MET A 140 -1.87 14.02 1.64
C MET A 140 -3.24 14.47 2.14
N LYS A 141 -3.73 13.81 3.18
CA LYS A 141 -4.94 14.18 3.91
C LYS A 141 -4.54 14.60 5.32
N GLU A 142 -5.24 15.58 5.85
CA GLU A 142 -5.18 15.85 7.28
C GLU A 142 -5.86 14.71 8.02
N ALA A 143 -5.22 14.19 9.08
CA ALA A 143 -5.90 13.33 10.02
C ALA A 143 -7.13 14.07 10.55
N ALA A 144 -8.32 13.53 10.31
CA ALA A 144 -9.55 14.07 10.88
C ALA A 144 -9.39 14.10 12.40
N ARG A 145 -9.50 15.30 12.96
CA ARG A 145 -9.29 15.63 14.37
C ARG A 145 -10.38 15.04 15.26
#